data_AF-A0A1Y3N4Q6-F1
#
_entry.id   AF-A0A1Y3N4Q6-F1
#
_cell.length_a   1.000
_cell.length_b   1.000
_cell.length_c   1.000
_cell.angle_alpha   90.00
_cell.angle_beta   90.00
_cell.angle_gamma   90.00
#
_symmetry.space_group_name_H-M   'P 1'
#
loop_
_entity.id
_entity.type
_entity.pdbx_description
1 polymer ?
#
loop_
_entity_poly.entity_id
_entity_poly.type
_entity_poly.pdbx_seq_one_letter_code
_entity_poly.pdbx_strand_id
1 'polypeptide(L)'
;MKKNKTISIQLFIYFLLYHSVFANVINISNESEFLNILDSKDNQNEIHININSKISINKSFNITTSIKKISIIGYSREMSIIEFPNLSDILCFGKNVKEIELKDISFKGNIFFDNNSRVTLDSISFIGNINSNFDDNNNDYIKIKNSIYKAFSYKTNYCIYLGGNIEINNSKFYGDSSCFKNLFYFNGSNIYNLKLTNSFFSGEYKCSCLYIENGNKIDINSSLFSNGFVPKNLDEQGSGITIFHSYTQIKNSTFKNFYSEWSGGSLYLDNTYDFIGEDLEIHNSTAYEMGSMAFVTSDIKGKLPVKFKNIRQYNTGNLTTKRLEHGGLIIW
;
A
#
# COMPACT_ATOMS: atom_id res chain seq x y z
N MET A 1 39.10 24.21 41.78
CA MET A 1 38.01 23.34 42.33
C MET A 1 36.65 23.45 41.63
N LYS A 2 36.22 24.59 41.04
CA LYS A 2 34.89 24.69 40.39
C LYS A 2 34.72 23.83 39.11
N LYS A 3 35.79 23.59 38.33
CA LYS A 3 35.75 22.86 37.05
C LYS A 3 35.37 21.37 37.18
N ASN A 4 35.71 20.73 38.30
CA ASN A 4 35.43 19.30 38.53
C ASN A 4 33.96 19.03 38.90
N LYS A 5 33.25 20.00 39.47
CA LYS A 5 31.81 19.87 39.80
C LYS A 5 30.93 19.87 38.55
N THR A 6 31.27 20.67 37.54
CA THR A 6 30.47 20.78 36.31
C THR A 6 30.52 19.49 35.47
N ILE A 7 31.70 18.85 35.42
CA ILE A 7 31.90 17.57 34.71
C ILE A 7 31.12 16.43 35.39
N SER A 8 31.09 16.41 36.73
CA SER A 8 30.32 15.44 37.51
C SER A 8 28.81 15.55 37.27
N ILE A 9 28.27 16.77 37.17
CA ILE A 9 26.84 17.00 36.92
C ILE A 9 26.47 16.58 35.48
N GLN A 10 27.31 16.89 34.49
CA GLN A 10 27.08 16.48 33.11
C GLN A 10 27.10 14.94 32.94
N LEU A 11 28.03 14.25 33.59
CA LEU A 11 28.08 12.78 33.58
C LEU A 11 26.87 12.15 34.29
N PHE A 12 26.40 12.75 35.38
CA PHE A 12 25.20 12.29 36.08
C PHE A 12 23.93 12.49 35.25
N ILE A 13 23.80 13.61 34.55
CA ILE A 13 22.70 13.85 33.60
C ILE A 13 22.78 12.86 32.43
N TYR A 14 23.96 12.61 31.88
CA TYR A 14 24.16 11.62 30.81
C TYR A 14 23.78 10.20 31.28
N PHE A 15 24.14 9.84 32.52
CA PHE A 15 23.80 8.56 33.13
C PHE A 15 22.29 8.42 33.39
N LEU A 16 21.63 9.48 33.88
CA LEU A 16 20.18 9.52 34.05
C LEU A 16 19.44 9.42 32.72
N LEU A 17 19.92 10.11 31.68
CA LEU A 17 19.40 10.01 30.32
C LEU A 17 19.60 8.61 29.73
N TYR A 18 20.73 7.96 30.04
CA TYR A 18 21.03 6.59 29.60
C TYR A 18 20.15 5.54 30.31
N HIS A 19 19.82 5.74 31.59
CA HIS A 19 18.92 4.85 32.33
C HIS A 19 17.44 5.05 31.97
N SER A 20 17.05 6.21 31.43
CA SER A 20 15.64 6.53 31.13
C SER A 20 15.07 5.92 29.84
N VAL A 21 15.80 5.06 29.13
CA VAL A 21 15.35 4.54 27.82
C VAL A 21 15.43 3.01 27.71
N PHE A 22 15.22 2.30 28.82
CA PHE A 22 14.89 0.87 28.71
C PHE A 22 13.40 0.74 28.39
N ALA A 23 13.10 0.75 27.09
CA ALA A 23 11.82 0.23 26.62
C ALA A 23 11.76 -1.25 27.03
N ASN A 24 10.78 -1.62 27.85
CA ASN A 24 10.57 -3.01 28.24
C ASN A 24 10.11 -3.79 27.00
N VAL A 25 11.02 -4.57 26.42
CA VAL A 25 10.71 -5.49 25.33
C VAL A 25 10.08 -6.74 25.94
N ILE A 26 8.87 -7.08 25.49
CA ILE A 26 8.10 -8.20 26.00
C ILE A 26 8.13 -9.32 24.96
N ASN A 27 8.71 -10.46 25.32
CA ASN A 27 8.67 -11.66 24.49
C ASN A 27 7.33 -12.37 24.71
N ILE A 28 6.66 -12.74 23.62
CA ILE A 28 5.39 -13.45 23.67
C ILE A 28 5.45 -14.75 22.89
N SER A 29 4.65 -15.72 23.34
CA SER A 29 4.66 -17.08 22.80
C SER A 29 3.27 -17.58 22.40
N ASN A 30 2.20 -16.93 22.87
CA ASN A 30 0.82 -17.37 22.67
C ASN A 30 -0.17 -16.20 22.55
N GLU A 31 -1.41 -16.53 22.15
CA GLU A 31 -2.51 -15.58 21.94
C GLU A 31 -2.85 -14.80 23.22
N SER A 32 -2.95 -15.47 24.36
CA SER A 32 -3.33 -14.83 25.63
C SER A 32 -2.35 -13.72 26.02
N GLU A 33 -1.04 -14.01 25.95
CA GLU A 33 0.01 -13.01 26.18
C GLU A 33 -0.10 -11.84 25.20
N PHE A 34 -0.26 -12.10 23.91
CA PHE A 34 -0.39 -11.07 22.88
C PHE A 34 -1.56 -10.12 23.17
N LEU A 35 -2.75 -10.69 23.42
CA LEU A 35 -3.97 -9.91 23.63
C LEU A 35 -3.95 -9.16 24.96
N ASN A 36 -3.45 -9.78 26.04
CA ASN A 36 -3.40 -9.15 27.36
C ASN A 36 -2.48 -7.93 27.38
N ILE A 37 -1.35 -7.97 26.64
CA ILE A 37 -0.44 -6.82 26.53
C ILE A 37 -1.13 -5.66 25.80
N LEU A 38 -1.82 -5.97 24.70
CA LEU A 38 -2.50 -4.95 23.89
C LEU A 38 -3.75 -4.36 24.57
N ASP A 39 -4.44 -5.14 25.42
CA ASP A 39 -5.59 -4.69 26.20
C ASP A 39 -5.21 -4.06 27.55
N SER A 40 -3.92 -4.07 27.92
CA SER A 40 -3.49 -3.59 29.22
C SER A 40 -3.83 -2.10 29.42
N LYS A 41 -4.52 -1.81 30.54
CA LYS A 41 -4.93 -0.45 30.94
C LYS A 41 -3.83 0.31 31.68
N ASP A 42 -2.74 -0.37 32.01
CA ASP A 42 -1.57 0.28 32.58
C ASP A 42 -1.02 1.22 31.52
N ASN A 43 -0.95 2.52 31.83
CA ASN A 43 -0.59 3.61 30.92
C ASN A 43 0.81 3.42 30.31
N GLN A 44 0.95 2.52 29.33
CA GLN A 44 2.16 2.30 28.59
C GLN A 44 2.16 3.29 27.43
N ASN A 45 3.04 4.30 27.52
CA ASN A 45 3.30 5.17 26.38
C ASN A 45 3.69 4.33 25.16
N GLU A 46 4.54 3.32 25.34
CA GLU A 46 5.06 2.51 24.22
C GLU A 46 5.09 1.02 24.59
N ILE A 47 4.64 0.19 23.66
CA ILE A 47 4.63 -1.28 23.78
C ILE A 47 5.59 -1.84 22.73
N HIS A 48 6.53 -2.68 23.16
CA HIS A 48 7.49 -3.35 22.28
C HIS A 48 7.37 -4.86 22.46
N ILE A 49 6.80 -5.52 21.45
CA ILE A 49 6.50 -6.96 21.43
C ILE A 49 7.50 -7.66 20.53
N ASN A 50 8.15 -8.68 21.06
CA ASN A 50 8.99 -9.59 20.29
C ASN A 50 8.26 -10.92 20.05
N ILE A 51 8.23 -11.34 18.80
CA ILE A 51 7.65 -12.62 18.37
C ILE A 51 8.75 -13.49 17.78
N ASN A 52 8.89 -14.72 18.26
CA ASN A 52 9.82 -15.71 17.73
C ASN A 52 9.13 -17.06 17.46
N SER A 53 7.80 -17.05 17.47
CA SER A 53 6.96 -18.22 17.28
C SER A 53 5.75 -17.89 16.41
N LYS A 54 4.94 -18.90 16.17
CA LYS A 54 3.62 -18.76 15.57
C LYS A 54 2.58 -18.47 16.65
N ILE A 55 1.81 -17.39 16.46
CA ILE A 55 0.70 -16.97 17.31
C ILE A 55 -0.59 -17.01 16.47
N SER A 56 -1.52 -17.86 16.86
CA SER A 56 -2.84 -17.95 16.22
C SER A 56 -3.86 -17.18 17.05
N ILE A 57 -4.45 -16.13 16.47
CA ILE A 57 -5.48 -15.29 17.09
C ILE A 57 -6.85 -15.75 16.60
N ASN A 58 -7.67 -16.25 17.51
CA ASN A 58 -8.89 -16.98 17.19
C ASN A 58 -10.13 -16.11 16.99
N LYS A 59 -10.00 -14.79 17.19
CA LYS A 59 -11.09 -13.82 17.04
C LYS A 59 -10.56 -12.46 16.65
N SER A 60 -11.40 -11.68 15.98
CA SER A 60 -11.15 -10.25 15.75
C SER A 60 -10.79 -9.53 17.06
N PHE A 61 -9.85 -8.60 16.96
CA PHE A 61 -9.36 -7.84 18.11
C PHE A 61 -9.19 -6.37 17.77
N ASN A 62 -9.69 -5.51 18.65
CA ASN A 62 -9.65 -4.06 18.48
C ASN A 62 -8.88 -3.43 19.64
N ILE A 63 -7.78 -2.75 19.32
CA ILE A 63 -6.96 -2.04 20.28
C ILE A 63 -7.59 -0.67 20.51
N THR A 64 -8.28 -0.52 21.65
CA THR A 64 -9.00 0.71 22.01
C THR A 64 -8.26 1.55 23.06
N THR A 65 -7.24 0.98 23.70
CA THR A 65 -6.38 1.63 24.69
C THR A 65 -5.55 2.74 24.05
N SER A 66 -5.29 3.81 24.82
CA SER A 66 -4.47 4.93 24.34
C SER A 66 -3.00 4.58 24.43
N ILE A 67 -2.37 4.36 23.27
CA ILE A 67 -0.97 3.96 23.16
C ILE A 67 -0.26 4.89 22.18
N LYS A 68 0.87 5.47 22.59
CA LYS A 68 1.66 6.34 21.70
C LYS A 68 2.33 5.50 20.61
N LYS A 69 2.93 4.34 20.95
CA LYS A 69 3.56 3.46 19.95
C LYS A 69 3.37 1.98 20.27
N ILE A 70 3.03 1.19 19.26
CA ILE A 70 3.10 -0.28 19.29
C ILE A 70 4.16 -0.74 18.27
N SER A 71 5.17 -1.46 18.74
CA SER A 71 6.16 -2.14 17.88
C SER A 71 5.99 -3.64 18.03
N ILE A 72 5.74 -4.36 16.94
CA ILE A 72 5.70 -5.82 16.90
C ILE A 72 6.82 -6.28 15.96
N ILE A 73 7.85 -6.88 16.56
CA ILE A 73 9.11 -7.21 15.89
C ILE A 73 9.32 -8.72 15.93
N GLY A 74 9.47 -9.32 14.77
CA GLY A 74 9.81 -10.72 14.61
C GLY A 74 11.31 -10.97 14.69
N TYR A 75 11.68 -12.21 14.98
CA TYR A 75 13.04 -12.70 14.74
C TYR A 75 13.34 -12.84 13.23
N SER A 76 12.37 -13.38 12.49
CA SER A 76 12.36 -13.48 11.03
C SER A 76 10.93 -13.73 10.53
N ARG A 77 10.67 -13.44 9.26
CA ARG A 77 9.36 -13.66 8.63
C ARG A 77 8.93 -15.13 8.68
N GLU A 78 9.87 -16.06 8.60
CA GLU A 78 9.63 -17.50 8.52
C GLU A 78 9.27 -18.10 9.88
N MET A 79 9.82 -17.53 10.97
CA MET A 79 9.61 -18.04 12.33
C MET A 79 8.53 -17.28 13.10
N SER A 80 8.34 -16.00 12.78
CA SER A 80 7.53 -15.06 13.57
C SER A 80 6.23 -14.82 12.82
N ILE A 81 5.20 -15.59 13.16
CA ILE A 81 3.95 -15.64 12.40
C ILE A 81 2.81 -15.20 13.30
N ILE A 82 2.07 -14.18 12.88
CA ILE A 82 0.73 -13.89 13.43
C ILE A 82 -0.27 -14.37 12.41
N GLU A 83 -1.21 -15.24 12.81
CA GLU A 83 -2.29 -15.67 11.92
C GLU A 83 -3.66 -15.60 12.59
N PHE A 84 -4.67 -15.34 11.77
CA PHE A 84 -6.07 -15.50 12.08
C PHE A 84 -6.57 -16.76 11.37
N PRO A 85 -6.90 -17.86 12.09
CA PRO A 85 -7.43 -19.07 11.47
C PRO A 85 -8.74 -18.81 10.72
N ASN A 86 -9.59 -17.94 11.27
CA ASN A 86 -10.77 -17.46 10.59
C ASN A 86 -10.43 -16.20 9.77
N LEU A 87 -10.78 -16.28 8.50
CA LEU A 87 -10.35 -15.37 7.45
C LEU A 87 -11.12 -14.05 7.43
N SER A 88 -12.26 -14.00 8.11
CA SER A 88 -13.02 -12.77 8.30
C SER A 88 -12.51 -11.94 9.48
N ASP A 89 -11.65 -12.51 10.32
CA ASP A 89 -11.19 -11.82 11.52
C ASP A 89 -10.16 -10.73 11.20
N ILE A 90 -10.18 -9.68 12.01
CA ILE A 90 -9.44 -8.44 11.78
C ILE A 90 -8.68 -8.03 13.05
N LEU A 91 -7.41 -7.66 12.89
CA LEU A 91 -6.68 -6.88 13.86
C LEU A 91 -6.87 -5.39 13.57
N CYS A 92 -7.61 -4.70 14.43
CA CYS A 92 -7.88 -3.27 14.31
C CYS A 92 -6.99 -2.47 15.26
N PHE A 93 -6.18 -1.59 14.71
CA PHE A 93 -5.49 -0.55 15.46
C PHE A 93 -6.38 0.70 15.51
N GLY A 94 -7.13 0.85 16.60
CA GLY A 94 -8.05 1.97 16.77
C GLY A 94 -7.34 3.32 16.81
N LYS A 95 -8.11 4.41 16.62
CA LYS A 95 -7.63 5.82 16.64
C LYS A 95 -6.82 6.27 17.84
N ASN A 96 -6.88 5.52 18.95
CA ASN A 96 -6.13 5.82 20.16
C ASN A 96 -4.68 5.30 20.11
N VAL A 97 -4.32 4.53 19.08
CA VAL A 97 -2.94 4.12 18.78
C VAL A 97 -2.33 5.11 17.79
N LYS A 98 -1.27 5.83 18.18
CA LYS A 98 -0.69 6.87 17.29
C LYS A 98 0.31 6.31 16.28
N GLU A 99 1.25 5.50 16.75
CA GLU A 99 2.33 4.93 15.95
C GLU A 99 2.31 3.41 15.97
N ILE A 100 2.48 2.79 14.80
CA ILE A 100 2.48 1.34 14.62
C ILE A 100 3.71 0.95 13.81
N GLU A 101 4.45 -0.04 14.31
CA GLU A 101 5.59 -0.63 13.62
C GLU A 101 5.43 -2.16 13.61
N LEU A 102 5.27 -2.74 12.42
CA LEU A 102 5.33 -4.17 12.20
C LEU A 102 6.61 -4.47 11.43
N LYS A 103 7.46 -5.33 11.98
CA LYS A 103 8.77 -5.63 11.38
C LYS A 103 9.14 -7.10 11.45
N ASP A 104 9.70 -7.63 10.37
CA ASP A 104 10.28 -8.99 10.31
C ASP A 104 9.31 -10.12 10.71
N ILE A 105 8.01 -9.97 10.42
CA ILE A 105 6.97 -10.98 10.69
C ILE A 105 6.26 -11.43 9.41
N SER A 106 5.68 -12.62 9.45
CA SER A 106 4.58 -13.01 8.56
C SER A 106 3.25 -12.70 9.23
N PHE A 107 2.34 -12.06 8.51
CA PHE A 107 0.99 -11.78 8.97
C PHE A 107 -0.02 -12.43 8.03
N LYS A 108 -0.87 -13.32 8.55
CA LYS A 108 -1.92 -14.00 7.81
C LYS A 108 -3.29 -13.69 8.40
N GLY A 109 -4.00 -12.74 7.82
CA GLY A 109 -5.27 -12.23 8.31
C GLY A 109 -5.48 -10.80 7.84
N ASN A 110 -6.49 -10.13 8.38
CA ASN A 110 -6.81 -8.76 7.97
C ASN A 110 -6.30 -7.74 8.99
N ILE A 111 -5.80 -6.60 8.51
CA ILE A 111 -5.44 -5.46 9.36
C ILE A 111 -6.27 -4.24 8.96
N PHE A 112 -6.71 -3.49 9.98
CA PHE A 112 -7.34 -2.19 9.83
C PHE A 112 -6.59 -1.12 10.61
N PHE A 113 -6.29 0.00 9.95
CA PHE A 113 -5.70 1.20 10.55
C PHE A 113 -6.75 2.30 10.64
N ASP A 114 -7.14 2.67 11.86
CA ASP A 114 -8.12 3.72 12.10
C ASP A 114 -7.41 4.99 12.57
N ASN A 115 -7.28 6.00 11.71
CA ASN A 115 -6.77 7.33 12.04
C ASN A 115 -5.40 7.34 12.77
N ASN A 116 -4.56 6.32 12.52
CA ASN A 116 -3.21 6.25 13.07
C ASN A 116 -2.29 7.25 12.36
N SER A 117 -1.46 7.97 13.13
CA SER A 117 -0.57 8.99 12.57
C SER A 117 0.56 8.38 11.76
N ARG A 118 1.21 7.33 12.26
CA ARG A 118 2.36 6.70 11.60
C ARG A 118 2.24 5.19 11.59
N VAL A 119 2.30 4.61 10.40
CA VAL A 119 2.32 3.16 10.21
C VAL A 119 3.59 2.78 9.45
N THR A 120 4.37 1.83 9.98
CA THR A 120 5.54 1.27 9.32
C THR A 120 5.40 -0.24 9.21
N LEU A 121 5.40 -0.75 7.98
CA LEU A 121 5.45 -2.16 7.63
C LEU A 121 6.78 -2.43 6.94
N ASP A 122 7.74 -3.02 7.65
CA ASP A 122 9.09 -3.27 7.14
C ASP A 122 9.40 -4.76 7.13
N SER A 123 9.81 -5.28 5.98
CA SER A 123 10.20 -6.68 5.83
C SER A 123 9.10 -7.62 6.30
N ILE A 124 7.85 -7.36 5.87
CA ILE A 124 6.67 -8.16 6.19
C ILE A 124 6.34 -9.13 5.04
N SER A 125 5.88 -10.34 5.39
CA SER A 125 5.16 -11.21 4.45
C SER A 125 3.67 -11.21 4.82
N PHE A 126 2.85 -10.54 4.01
CA PHE A 126 1.43 -10.31 4.31
C PHE A 126 0.52 -11.16 3.43
N ILE A 127 -0.47 -11.82 4.05
CA ILE A 127 -1.51 -12.60 3.38
C ILE A 127 -2.86 -12.22 3.99
N GLY A 128 -3.70 -11.46 3.27
CA GLY A 128 -5.00 -11.00 3.76
C GLY A 128 -5.37 -9.61 3.23
N ASN A 129 -6.31 -8.92 3.87
CA ASN A 129 -6.66 -7.54 3.52
C ASN A 129 -5.90 -6.51 4.37
N ILE A 130 -5.52 -5.39 3.76
CA ILE A 130 -4.97 -4.21 4.46
C ILE A 130 -5.89 -3.04 4.17
N ASN A 131 -6.55 -2.54 5.21
CA ASN A 131 -7.52 -1.46 5.09
C ASN A 131 -7.16 -0.29 6.02
N SER A 132 -7.57 0.91 5.65
CA SER A 132 -7.45 2.07 6.53
C SER A 132 -8.62 3.04 6.43
N ASN A 133 -8.85 3.79 7.50
CA ASN A 133 -9.63 5.02 7.49
C ASN A 133 -8.77 6.19 8.00
N PHE A 134 -8.72 7.31 7.26
CA PHE A 134 -8.02 8.54 7.64
C PHE A 134 -8.86 9.81 7.43
N ASP A 135 -10.16 9.72 7.68
CA ASP A 135 -11.11 10.83 7.57
C ASP A 135 -10.75 12.04 8.47
N ASP A 136 -10.00 11.83 9.56
CA ASP A 136 -9.62 12.90 10.51
C ASP A 136 -8.40 13.72 10.07
N ASN A 137 -7.83 13.47 8.88
CA ASN A 137 -6.67 14.19 8.34
C ASN A 137 -5.39 14.13 9.20
N ASN A 138 -5.28 13.11 10.06
CA ASN A 138 -4.20 12.97 11.05
C ASN A 138 -3.06 12.03 10.62
N ASN A 139 -3.05 11.57 9.36
CA ASN A 139 -2.02 10.65 8.89
C ASN A 139 -0.75 11.37 8.42
N ASP A 140 0.35 11.18 9.16
CA ASP A 140 1.68 11.58 8.74
C ASP A 140 2.16 10.68 7.60
N TYR A 141 2.11 9.35 7.80
CA TYR A 141 2.44 8.38 6.76
C TYR A 141 1.98 6.94 7.02
N ILE A 142 1.88 6.17 5.92
CA ILE A 142 2.02 4.71 5.88
C ILE A 142 3.25 4.37 5.04
N LYS A 143 4.21 3.66 5.63
CA LYS A 143 5.43 3.18 4.95
C LYS A 143 5.41 1.67 4.79
N ILE A 144 5.54 1.19 3.57
CA ILE A 144 5.66 -0.24 3.25
C ILE A 144 7.01 -0.47 2.58
N LYS A 145 7.89 -1.23 3.21
CA LYS A 145 9.28 -1.43 2.77
C LYS A 145 9.66 -2.89 2.75
N ASN A 146 10.42 -3.31 1.74
CA ASN A 146 11.01 -4.66 1.65
C ASN A 146 9.99 -5.80 1.85
N SER A 147 8.73 -5.53 1.54
CA SER A 147 7.60 -6.38 1.94
C SER A 147 7.05 -7.16 0.75
N ILE A 148 6.44 -8.29 1.05
CA ILE A 148 5.75 -9.13 0.07
C ILE A 148 4.30 -9.25 0.51
N TYR A 149 3.39 -8.86 -0.37
CA TYR A 149 1.95 -9.01 -0.20
C TYR A 149 1.41 -10.05 -1.16
N LYS A 150 0.61 -10.99 -0.65
CA LYS A 150 -0.19 -11.90 -1.47
C LYS A 150 -1.65 -11.78 -1.10
N ALA A 151 -2.48 -11.58 -2.12
CA ALA A 151 -3.91 -11.65 -1.98
C ALA A 151 -4.33 -13.00 -1.40
N PHE A 152 -5.46 -12.98 -0.71
CA PHE A 152 -5.95 -14.12 0.06
C PHE A 152 -7.45 -14.33 -0.21
N SER A 153 -7.96 -15.55 -0.02
CA SER A 153 -9.24 -16.03 -0.59
C SER A 153 -10.53 -15.32 -0.13
N TYR A 154 -10.46 -14.37 0.81
CA TYR A 154 -11.62 -13.58 1.22
C TYR A 154 -11.96 -12.53 0.15
N LYS A 155 -13.12 -12.68 -0.51
CA LYS A 155 -13.52 -11.84 -1.64
C LYS A 155 -13.83 -10.42 -1.17
N THR A 156 -13.17 -9.45 -1.78
CA THR A 156 -13.34 -8.01 -1.55
C THR A 156 -13.27 -7.27 -2.89
N ASN A 157 -13.79 -6.05 -2.96
CA ASN A 157 -13.59 -5.23 -4.16
C ASN A 157 -12.11 -4.92 -4.38
N TYR A 158 -11.40 -4.69 -3.28
CA TYR A 158 -9.99 -4.33 -3.26
C TYR A 158 -9.31 -5.05 -2.12
N CYS A 159 -8.16 -5.63 -2.45
CA CYS A 159 -7.36 -6.41 -1.52
C CYS A 159 -6.62 -5.50 -0.53
N ILE A 160 -6.14 -4.35 -1.01
CA ILE A 160 -5.57 -3.28 -0.21
C ILE A 160 -6.37 -2.01 -0.47
N TYR A 161 -6.93 -1.41 0.58
CA TYR A 161 -7.60 -0.10 0.53
C TYR A 161 -6.93 0.84 1.50
N LEU A 162 -6.16 1.79 0.98
CA LEU A 162 -5.42 2.73 1.81
C LEU A 162 -5.72 4.19 1.44
N GLY A 163 -5.90 5.02 2.46
CA GLY A 163 -5.78 6.47 2.37
C GLY A 163 -4.51 6.94 3.07
N GLY A 164 -4.38 8.24 3.30
CA GLY A 164 -3.23 8.82 3.99
C GLY A 164 -2.00 9.01 3.10
N ASN A 165 -0.90 9.52 3.65
CA ASN A 165 0.35 9.72 2.93
C ASN A 165 1.11 8.39 2.80
N ILE A 166 1.12 7.78 1.61
CA ILE A 166 1.67 6.44 1.42
C ILE A 166 3.04 6.48 0.76
N GLU A 167 3.99 5.73 1.31
CA GLU A 167 5.29 5.45 0.70
C GLU A 167 5.54 3.95 0.61
N ILE A 168 5.67 3.43 -0.61
CA ILE A 168 6.00 2.03 -0.88
C ILE A 168 7.38 1.96 -1.55
N ASN A 169 8.27 1.14 -0.99
CA ASN A 169 9.63 0.97 -1.48
C ASN A 169 10.02 -0.51 -1.51
N ASN A 170 10.63 -0.95 -2.61
CA ASN A 170 11.26 -2.26 -2.74
C ASN A 170 10.32 -3.40 -2.31
N SER A 171 9.06 -3.33 -2.69
CA SER A 171 8.01 -4.25 -2.23
C SER A 171 7.32 -4.92 -3.41
N LYS A 172 6.72 -6.10 -3.17
CA LYS A 172 6.09 -6.93 -4.20
C LYS A 172 4.66 -7.26 -3.81
N PHE A 173 3.71 -7.04 -4.71
CA PHE A 173 2.28 -7.23 -4.48
C PHE A 173 1.71 -8.15 -5.55
N TYR A 174 1.04 -9.22 -5.11
CA TYR A 174 0.44 -10.22 -5.97
C TYR A 174 -1.06 -10.29 -5.72
N GLY A 175 -1.85 -10.02 -6.76
CA GLY A 175 -3.30 -10.15 -6.78
C GLY A 175 -3.75 -11.60 -6.89
N ASP A 176 -5.06 -11.78 -6.74
CA ASP A 176 -5.77 -13.04 -6.97
C ASP A 176 -7.24 -12.73 -7.29
N SER A 177 -8.02 -13.75 -7.63
CA SER A 177 -9.46 -13.72 -7.84
C SER A 177 -10.28 -13.22 -6.64
N SER A 178 -9.67 -13.10 -5.46
CA SER A 178 -10.30 -12.47 -4.30
C SER A 178 -10.34 -10.95 -4.35
N CYS A 179 -9.48 -10.32 -5.17
CA CYS A 179 -9.52 -8.88 -5.44
C CYS A 179 -10.44 -8.63 -6.63
N PHE A 180 -11.74 -8.43 -6.40
CA PHE A 180 -12.72 -8.40 -7.50
C PHE A 180 -12.45 -7.28 -8.53
N LYS A 181 -11.98 -6.10 -8.09
CA LYS A 181 -11.65 -4.98 -8.99
C LYS A 181 -10.14 -4.75 -9.08
N ASN A 182 -9.51 -4.39 -7.96
CA ASN A 182 -8.14 -3.90 -7.94
C ASN A 182 -7.34 -4.58 -6.81
N LEU A 183 -6.07 -4.87 -7.07
CA LEU A 183 -5.14 -5.31 -6.04
C LEU A 183 -4.94 -4.20 -4.99
N PHE A 184 -4.71 -2.96 -5.43
CA PHE A 184 -4.46 -1.82 -4.57
C PHE A 184 -5.36 -0.64 -4.94
N TYR A 185 -6.09 -0.12 -3.96
CA TYR A 185 -6.89 1.10 -4.07
C TYR A 185 -6.32 2.19 -3.17
N PHE A 186 -6.00 3.34 -3.77
CA PHE A 186 -5.56 4.54 -3.07
C PHE A 186 -6.63 5.63 -3.14
N ASN A 187 -7.09 6.10 -1.98
CA ASN A 187 -7.92 7.31 -1.88
C ASN A 187 -7.11 8.45 -1.28
N GLY A 188 -6.80 9.47 -2.09
CA GLY A 188 -6.01 10.61 -1.66
C GLY A 188 -6.79 11.71 -0.95
N SER A 189 -8.13 11.70 -0.99
CA SER A 189 -9.00 12.74 -0.40
C SER A 189 -8.59 14.18 -0.77
N ASN A 190 -7.95 14.37 -1.93
CA ASN A 190 -7.37 15.62 -2.44
C ASN A 190 -6.26 16.26 -1.58
N ILE A 191 -5.78 15.58 -0.54
CA ILE A 191 -4.76 16.10 0.38
C ILE A 191 -3.55 15.17 0.54
N TYR A 192 -3.74 13.89 0.28
CA TYR A 192 -2.75 12.87 0.53
C TYR A 192 -1.95 12.53 -0.72
N ASN A 193 -0.73 12.07 -0.46
CA ASN A 193 0.26 11.77 -1.46
C ASN A 193 0.52 10.26 -1.54
N LEU A 194 0.89 9.78 -2.72
CA LEU A 194 1.31 8.40 -2.94
C LEU A 194 2.69 8.40 -3.60
N LYS A 195 3.63 7.67 -3.01
CA LYS A 195 4.97 7.46 -3.58
C LYS A 195 5.26 5.97 -3.72
N LEU A 196 5.50 5.51 -4.94
CA LEU A 196 5.86 4.13 -5.26
C LEU A 196 7.27 4.09 -5.87
N THR A 197 8.18 3.32 -5.28
CA THR A 197 9.56 3.22 -5.75
C THR A 197 10.05 1.79 -5.79
N ASN A 198 10.73 1.40 -6.88
CA ASN A 198 11.39 0.09 -7.01
C ASN A 198 10.48 -1.09 -6.65
N SER A 199 9.19 -0.99 -6.96
CA SER A 199 8.18 -1.95 -6.49
C SER A 199 7.55 -2.71 -7.64
N PHE A 200 7.00 -3.88 -7.33
CA PHE A 200 6.38 -4.78 -8.29
C PHE A 200 4.92 -5.02 -7.94
N PHE A 201 4.02 -4.85 -8.90
CA PHE A 201 2.59 -5.12 -8.76
C PHE A 201 2.15 -6.06 -9.87
N SER A 202 1.51 -7.17 -9.51
CA SER A 202 0.95 -8.12 -10.46
C SER A 202 -0.50 -8.41 -10.18
N GLY A 203 -1.36 -8.25 -11.17
CA GLY A 203 -2.77 -8.64 -11.08
C GLY A 203 -3.00 -10.15 -11.21
N GLU A 204 -1.96 -10.93 -11.55
CA GLU A 204 -1.99 -12.37 -11.83
C GLU A 204 -3.09 -12.79 -12.84
N TYR A 205 -3.43 -11.89 -13.76
CA TYR A 205 -4.55 -11.98 -14.71
C TYR A 205 -5.92 -12.18 -14.04
N LYS A 206 -6.04 -11.80 -12.76
CA LYS A 206 -7.28 -11.92 -11.98
C LYS A 206 -7.93 -10.59 -11.66
N CYS A 207 -7.13 -9.53 -11.59
CA CYS A 207 -7.58 -8.18 -11.24
C CYS A 207 -6.69 -7.12 -11.88
N SER A 208 -7.08 -5.85 -11.77
CA SER A 208 -6.22 -4.73 -12.12
C SER A 208 -5.19 -4.45 -11.01
N CYS A 209 -4.08 -3.78 -11.34
CA CYS A 209 -3.01 -3.58 -10.36
C CYS A 209 -3.32 -2.44 -9.37
N LEU A 210 -3.58 -1.23 -9.87
CA LEU A 210 -3.64 -0.03 -9.04
C LEU A 210 -4.77 0.90 -9.46
N TYR A 211 -5.55 1.36 -8.49
CA TYR A 211 -6.55 2.42 -8.64
C TYR A 211 -6.16 3.60 -7.76
N ILE A 212 -6.08 4.79 -8.35
CA ILE A 212 -5.71 6.03 -7.69
C ILE A 212 -6.86 7.03 -7.86
N GLU A 213 -7.39 7.51 -6.75
CA GLU A 213 -8.47 8.48 -6.71
C GLU A 213 -8.06 9.70 -5.87
N ASN A 214 -8.43 10.90 -6.31
CA ASN A 214 -8.31 12.14 -5.53
C ASN A 214 -6.89 12.38 -4.97
N GLY A 215 -5.86 12.07 -5.74
CA GLY A 215 -4.46 12.16 -5.34
C GLY A 215 -3.89 13.58 -5.43
N ASN A 216 -3.39 14.12 -4.32
CA ASN A 216 -2.75 15.45 -4.33
C ASN A 216 -1.40 15.45 -5.05
N LYS A 217 -0.54 14.46 -4.76
CA LYS A 217 0.71 14.25 -5.48
C LYS A 217 1.04 12.77 -5.55
N ILE A 218 1.08 12.26 -6.77
CA ILE A 218 1.35 10.85 -7.05
C ILE A 218 2.68 10.74 -7.79
N ASP A 219 3.64 10.02 -7.21
CA ASP A 219 4.98 9.81 -7.77
C ASP A 219 5.30 8.32 -7.82
N ILE A 220 5.30 7.76 -9.03
CA ILE A 220 5.61 6.35 -9.30
C ILE A 220 6.92 6.32 -10.08
N ASN A 221 7.96 5.70 -9.53
CA ASN A 221 9.26 5.64 -10.16
C ASN A 221 9.88 4.25 -10.11
N SER A 222 10.55 3.86 -11.20
CA SER A 222 11.36 2.62 -11.27
C SER A 222 10.58 1.37 -10.86
N SER A 223 9.29 1.29 -11.20
CA SER A 223 8.40 0.21 -10.77
C SER A 223 7.94 -0.64 -11.95
N LEU A 224 7.57 -1.89 -11.67
CA LEU A 224 7.09 -2.85 -12.66
C LEU A 224 5.65 -3.24 -12.34
N PHE A 225 4.77 -3.08 -13.32
CA PHE A 225 3.39 -3.52 -13.26
C PHE A 225 3.18 -4.63 -14.29
N SER A 226 2.52 -5.72 -13.91
CA SER A 226 2.27 -6.82 -14.84
C SER A 226 0.96 -7.56 -14.67
N ASN A 227 0.57 -8.29 -15.72
CA ASN A 227 -0.48 -9.31 -15.68
C ASN A 227 -1.80 -8.75 -15.14
N GLY A 228 -2.20 -7.55 -15.55
CA GLY A 228 -3.48 -6.97 -15.15
C GLY A 228 -4.62 -7.42 -16.05
N PHE A 229 -5.79 -7.61 -15.46
CA PHE A 229 -7.01 -8.00 -16.15
C PHE A 229 -8.22 -7.19 -15.67
N VAL A 230 -9.05 -6.70 -16.60
CA VAL A 230 -10.35 -6.08 -16.31
C VAL A 230 -11.43 -6.69 -17.21
N PRO A 231 -12.46 -7.34 -16.64
CA PRO A 231 -13.60 -7.86 -17.40
C PRO A 231 -14.57 -6.74 -17.83
N LYS A 232 -15.41 -7.02 -18.82
CA LYS A 232 -16.32 -6.05 -19.46
C LYS A 232 -17.32 -5.42 -18.51
N ASN A 233 -17.69 -6.09 -17.41
CA ASN A 233 -18.67 -5.57 -16.45
C ASN A 233 -18.08 -4.58 -15.42
N LEU A 234 -16.77 -4.30 -15.51
CA LEU A 234 -16.09 -3.28 -14.73
C LEU A 234 -15.74 -2.11 -15.65
N ASP A 235 -16.79 -1.40 -16.07
CA ASP A 235 -16.66 -0.17 -16.85
C ASP A 235 -15.72 0.84 -16.14
N GLU A 236 -15.12 1.74 -16.93
CA GLU A 236 -14.31 2.87 -16.44
C GLU A 236 -13.04 2.49 -15.65
N GLN A 237 -12.41 1.38 -16.02
CA GLN A 237 -11.15 0.94 -15.42
C GLN A 237 -10.14 0.48 -16.46
N GLY A 238 -8.87 0.74 -16.18
CA GLY A 238 -7.72 0.19 -16.88
C GLY A 238 -7.09 -0.98 -16.14
N SER A 239 -6.49 -1.91 -16.88
CA SER A 239 -5.97 -3.16 -16.29
C SER A 239 -4.63 -3.00 -15.55
N GLY A 240 -3.80 -2.04 -15.98
CA GLY A 240 -2.60 -1.64 -15.24
C GLY A 240 -2.91 -0.69 -14.11
N ILE A 241 -3.00 0.61 -14.44
CA ILE A 241 -3.26 1.68 -13.48
C ILE A 241 -4.47 2.49 -13.96
N THR A 242 -5.41 2.73 -13.05
CA THR A 242 -6.51 3.68 -13.21
C THR A 242 -6.24 4.91 -12.36
N ILE A 243 -6.38 6.11 -12.93
CA ILE A 243 -6.12 7.39 -12.27
C ILE A 243 -7.31 8.32 -12.47
N PHE A 244 -7.87 8.78 -11.36
CA PHE A 244 -9.01 9.68 -11.30
C PHE A 244 -8.69 10.92 -10.45
N HIS A 245 -9.04 12.12 -10.93
CA HIS A 245 -8.91 13.40 -10.19
C HIS A 245 -7.58 13.58 -9.44
N SER A 246 -6.44 13.40 -10.13
CA SER A 246 -5.13 13.38 -9.48
C SER A 246 -4.06 14.16 -10.25
N TYR A 247 -3.03 14.62 -9.53
CA TYR A 247 -1.75 15.08 -10.09
C TYR A 247 -0.73 13.94 -10.06
N THR A 248 -0.41 13.39 -11.23
CA THR A 248 0.38 12.15 -11.29
C THR A 248 1.60 12.24 -12.19
N GLN A 249 2.70 11.68 -11.68
CA GLN A 249 3.94 11.48 -12.42
C GLN A 249 4.33 9.99 -12.34
N ILE A 250 4.59 9.37 -13.50
CA ILE A 250 5.10 8.00 -13.62
C ILE A 250 6.40 8.04 -14.42
N LYS A 251 7.50 7.54 -13.84
CA LYS A 251 8.83 7.56 -14.45
C LYS A 251 9.53 6.22 -14.44
N ASN A 252 10.36 5.97 -15.45
CA ASN A 252 11.30 4.84 -15.50
C ASN A 252 10.62 3.49 -15.19
N SER A 253 9.36 3.33 -15.60
CA SER A 253 8.52 2.22 -15.16
C SER A 253 8.11 1.34 -16.33
N THR A 254 7.91 0.07 -16.04
CA THR A 254 7.61 -0.94 -17.05
C THR A 254 6.23 -1.53 -16.83
N PHE A 255 5.49 -1.72 -17.92
CA PHE A 255 4.15 -2.29 -17.94
C PHE A 255 4.13 -3.51 -18.85
N LYS A 256 3.71 -4.69 -18.35
CA LYS A 256 3.73 -5.94 -19.12
C LYS A 256 2.44 -6.72 -19.02
N ASN A 257 1.93 -7.18 -20.17
CA ASN A 257 0.82 -8.14 -20.26
C ASN A 257 -0.46 -7.60 -19.62
N PHE A 258 -1.08 -6.64 -20.28
CA PHE A 258 -2.29 -5.98 -19.81
C PHE A 258 -3.43 -6.22 -20.79
N TYR A 259 -4.58 -6.64 -20.26
CA TYR A 259 -5.78 -6.84 -21.05
C TYR A 259 -7.00 -6.27 -20.31
N SER A 260 -7.68 -5.34 -20.96
CA SER A 260 -8.99 -4.83 -20.54
C SER A 260 -10.03 -5.17 -21.61
N GLU A 261 -11.17 -5.70 -21.21
CA GLU A 261 -12.29 -5.94 -22.14
C GLU A 261 -13.00 -4.64 -22.54
N TRP A 262 -12.77 -3.54 -21.84
CA TRP A 262 -13.39 -2.25 -22.14
C TRP A 262 -12.35 -1.22 -22.54
N SER A 263 -11.73 -0.56 -21.56
CA SER A 263 -10.86 0.60 -21.77
C SER A 263 -9.49 0.45 -21.13
N GLY A 264 -8.45 1.04 -21.73
CA GLY A 264 -7.17 1.27 -21.06
C GLY A 264 -6.42 -0.02 -20.69
N GLY A 265 -5.52 -0.49 -21.55
CA GLY A 265 -4.68 -1.64 -21.21
C GLY A 265 -3.78 -1.31 -20.01
N SER A 266 -2.74 -0.50 -20.24
CA SER A 266 -1.77 -0.15 -19.19
C SER A 266 -2.26 1.01 -18.35
N LEU A 267 -2.90 2.01 -18.95
CA LEU A 267 -3.32 3.23 -18.28
C LEU A 267 -4.77 3.58 -18.62
N TYR A 268 -5.52 3.98 -17.60
CA TYR A 268 -6.80 4.66 -17.74
C TYR A 268 -6.72 5.97 -16.97
N LEU A 269 -6.87 7.08 -17.67
CA LEU A 269 -6.76 8.44 -17.13
C LEU A 269 -8.10 9.15 -17.32
N ASP A 270 -8.75 9.50 -16.22
CA ASP A 270 -10.03 10.18 -16.26
C ASP A 270 -10.03 11.40 -15.34
N ASN A 271 -10.40 12.55 -15.93
CA ASN A 271 -10.48 13.83 -15.25
C ASN A 271 -9.20 14.18 -14.45
N THR A 272 -8.03 13.76 -14.95
CA THR A 272 -6.76 14.01 -14.27
C THR A 272 -6.41 15.51 -14.29
N TYR A 273 -5.90 16.05 -13.18
CA TYR A 273 -5.52 17.46 -13.09
C TYR A 273 -4.21 17.75 -13.83
N ASP A 274 -3.23 16.85 -13.74
CA ASP A 274 -1.98 16.84 -14.52
C ASP A 274 -1.44 15.41 -14.58
N PHE A 275 -0.87 15.02 -15.72
CA PHE A 275 -0.25 13.72 -15.89
C PHE A 275 1.04 13.80 -16.69
N ILE A 276 2.10 13.21 -16.14
CA ILE A 276 3.39 13.04 -16.82
C ILE A 276 3.81 11.58 -16.78
N GLY A 277 3.82 10.93 -17.93
CA GLY A 277 4.50 9.65 -18.15
C GLY A 277 5.84 9.88 -18.85
N GLU A 278 6.96 9.50 -18.22
CA GLU A 278 8.30 9.69 -18.77
C GLU A 278 9.12 8.40 -18.70
N ASP A 279 9.82 8.05 -19.79
CA ASP A 279 10.69 6.87 -19.85
C ASP A 279 9.95 5.57 -19.47
N LEU A 280 8.80 5.32 -20.13
CA LEU A 280 7.98 4.13 -19.89
C LEU A 280 8.22 3.06 -20.96
N GLU A 281 8.29 1.80 -20.53
CA GLU A 281 8.33 0.64 -21.43
C GLU A 281 7.03 -0.17 -21.29
N ILE A 282 6.27 -0.26 -22.38
CA ILE A 282 4.97 -0.94 -22.40
C ILE A 282 5.05 -2.17 -23.31
N HIS A 283 4.69 -3.34 -22.80
CA HIS A 283 4.71 -4.60 -23.53
C HIS A 283 3.38 -5.33 -23.46
N ASN A 284 2.91 -5.87 -24.59
CA ASN A 284 1.74 -6.75 -24.66
C ASN A 284 0.53 -6.14 -23.92
N SER A 285 0.23 -4.88 -24.20
CA SER A 285 -0.87 -4.15 -23.56
C SER A 285 -1.96 -3.90 -24.58
N THR A 286 -3.19 -4.30 -24.25
CA THR A 286 -4.34 -4.00 -25.08
C THR A 286 -5.64 -3.81 -24.31
N ALA A 287 -6.59 -3.16 -24.97
CA ALA A 287 -7.97 -3.03 -24.56
C ALA A 287 -8.85 -3.39 -25.76
N TYR A 288 -9.96 -4.07 -25.53
CA TYR A 288 -10.82 -4.57 -26.60
C TYR A 288 -11.65 -3.45 -27.24
N GLU A 289 -12.32 -2.59 -26.45
CA GLU A 289 -13.20 -1.54 -26.99
C GLU A 289 -12.46 -0.20 -27.22
N MET A 290 -11.71 0.29 -26.22
CA MET A 290 -11.18 1.67 -26.20
C MET A 290 -9.75 1.78 -25.63
N GLY A 291 -8.85 2.54 -26.27
CA GLY A 291 -7.56 2.91 -25.66
C GLY A 291 -6.63 1.75 -25.28
N SER A 292 -5.99 1.16 -26.29
CA SER A 292 -5.15 -0.04 -26.12
C SER A 292 -4.00 0.11 -25.11
N MET A 293 -3.11 1.09 -25.28
CA MET A 293 -2.08 1.41 -24.28
C MET A 293 -2.69 2.24 -23.16
N ALA A 294 -3.28 3.37 -23.55
CA ALA A 294 -3.90 4.32 -22.65
C ALA A 294 -5.28 4.75 -23.18
N PHE A 295 -6.23 4.88 -22.26
CA PHE A 295 -7.48 5.60 -22.48
C PHE A 295 -7.46 6.89 -21.66
N VAL A 296 -7.78 8.02 -22.29
CA VAL A 296 -7.74 9.35 -21.68
C VAL A 296 -9.07 10.04 -21.94
N THR A 297 -9.76 10.43 -20.87
CA THR A 297 -11.07 11.10 -20.93
C THR A 297 -11.16 12.24 -19.91
N SER A 298 -12.07 13.19 -20.15
CA SER A 298 -12.32 14.31 -19.24
C SER A 298 -13.57 15.08 -19.60
N ASP A 299 -14.34 15.41 -18.57
CA ASP A 299 -15.46 16.36 -18.61
C ASP A 299 -15.03 17.77 -18.15
N ILE A 300 -13.81 17.92 -17.63
CA ILE A 300 -13.25 19.21 -17.22
C ILE A 300 -13.08 20.11 -18.45
N LYS A 301 -13.77 21.26 -18.45
CA LYS A 301 -13.64 22.28 -19.50
C LYS A 301 -12.24 22.89 -19.47
N GLY A 302 -11.40 22.54 -20.45
CA GLY A 302 -10.04 23.06 -20.57
C GLY A 302 -9.10 22.09 -21.30
N LYS A 303 -7.81 22.42 -21.37
CA LYS A 303 -6.80 21.48 -21.85
C LYS A 303 -6.46 20.51 -20.73
N LEU A 304 -6.65 19.22 -20.99
CA LEU A 304 -6.05 18.15 -20.18
C LEU A 304 -4.53 18.15 -20.36
N PRO A 305 -3.72 18.41 -19.32
CA PRO A 305 -2.27 18.39 -19.45
C PRO A 305 -1.76 16.95 -19.26
N VAL A 306 -2.13 16.06 -20.18
CA VAL A 306 -1.56 14.70 -20.24
C VAL A 306 -0.35 14.71 -21.16
N LYS A 307 0.82 14.38 -20.62
CA LYS A 307 2.11 14.40 -21.34
C LYS A 307 2.77 13.03 -21.27
N PHE A 308 3.19 12.54 -22.43
CA PHE A 308 3.99 11.34 -22.57
C PHE A 308 5.34 11.73 -23.18
N LYS A 309 6.44 11.26 -22.59
CA LYS A 309 7.80 11.54 -23.04
C LYS A 309 8.61 10.24 -23.02
N ASN A 310 9.35 9.97 -24.11
CA ASN A 310 10.23 8.79 -24.23
C ASN A 310 9.52 7.46 -23.92
N ILE A 311 8.36 7.23 -24.56
CA ILE A 311 7.60 5.99 -24.39
C ILE A 311 8.05 4.97 -25.43
N ARG A 312 8.35 3.75 -24.98
CA ARG A 312 8.61 2.60 -25.86
C ARG A 312 7.43 1.63 -25.75
N GLN A 313 6.92 1.20 -26.89
CA GLN A 313 5.81 0.26 -26.96
C GLN A 313 6.21 -0.98 -27.78
N TYR A 314 5.84 -2.15 -27.28
CA TYR A 314 6.11 -3.43 -27.89
C TYR A 314 4.82 -4.26 -27.88
N ASN A 315 4.34 -4.68 -29.06
CA ASN A 315 3.11 -5.47 -29.20
C ASN A 315 1.90 -4.86 -28.45
N THR A 316 1.76 -3.53 -28.53
CA THR A 316 0.57 -2.82 -28.06
C THR A 316 -0.41 -2.66 -29.23
N GLY A 317 -1.71 -2.56 -28.94
CA GLY A 317 -2.74 -2.46 -29.97
C GLY A 317 -3.51 -3.76 -30.21
N ASN A 318 -4.81 -3.64 -30.50
CA ASN A 318 -5.59 -4.73 -31.10
C ASN A 318 -5.40 -4.70 -32.62
N LEU A 319 -4.20 -5.04 -33.10
CA LEU A 319 -3.79 -4.79 -34.49
C LEU A 319 -4.43 -5.71 -35.54
N THR A 320 -5.10 -6.80 -35.14
CA THR A 320 -5.41 -7.88 -36.09
C THR A 320 -6.89 -8.29 -36.21
N THR A 321 -7.78 -7.95 -35.27
CA THR A 321 -9.14 -8.53 -35.29
C THR A 321 -10.29 -7.53 -35.42
N LYS A 322 -10.19 -6.31 -34.87
CA LYS A 322 -11.16 -5.22 -35.06
C LYS A 322 -10.50 -3.85 -34.91
N ARG A 323 -10.91 -2.88 -35.73
CA ARG A 323 -10.54 -1.47 -35.51
C ARG A 323 -11.10 -1.04 -34.14
N LEU A 324 -10.30 -0.29 -33.36
CA LEU A 324 -10.78 0.36 -32.14
C LEU A 324 -12.08 1.12 -32.45
N GLU A 325 -13.14 0.82 -31.71
CA GLU A 325 -14.46 1.40 -31.99
C GLU A 325 -14.53 2.86 -31.50
N HIS A 326 -13.82 3.20 -30.41
CA HIS A 326 -13.82 4.54 -29.84
C HIS A 326 -12.47 4.95 -29.22
N GLY A 327 -11.87 6.03 -29.75
CA GLY A 327 -10.75 6.75 -29.14
C GLY A 327 -9.53 5.90 -28.77
N GLY A 328 -8.58 6.52 -28.05
CA GLY A 328 -7.43 5.82 -27.49
C GLY A 328 -6.08 6.21 -28.09
N LEU A 329 -5.05 6.21 -27.24
CA LEU A 329 -3.69 6.50 -27.64
C LEU A 329 -2.94 5.19 -27.94
N ILE A 330 -2.56 5.01 -29.20
CA ILE A 330 -1.47 4.13 -29.64
C ILE A 330 -0.39 5.08 -30.15
N ILE A 331 0.71 5.25 -29.41
CA ILE A 331 1.85 6.04 -29.89
C ILE A 331 2.70 5.11 -30.77
N TRP A 332 2.89 5.47 -32.04
CA TRP A 332 3.81 4.77 -32.94
C TRP A 332 5.22 5.33 -32.83
#